data_AF-A0A067MAN3-F1
#
_entry.id   AF-A0A067MAN3-F1
#
_cell.length_a   1.000
_cell.length_b   1.000
_cell.length_c   1.000
_cell.angle_alpha   90.00
_cell.angle_beta   90.00
_cell.angle_gamma   90.00
#
_symmetry.space_group_name_H-M   'P 1'
#
loop_
_entity.id
_entity.type
_entity.pdbx_description
1 polymer ?
#
loop_
_entity_poly.entity_id
_entity_poly.type
_entity_poly.pdbx_seq_one_letter_code
_entity_poly.pdbx_strand_id
1 'polypeptide(L)'
;MTLTASGSVQNTDGTGFTASFYIDGKVHSYVGTFAQGETVPAFSSIDAKMDYSGITILHGDKSFTGYIGPDTLSLSIAGSTAVSGSLSDSISVSIQVNGTGEWSK
;
A
#
# COMPACT_ATOMS: atom_id res chain seq x y z
N MET A 1 16.82 -2.04 12.85
CA MET A 1 16.98 -0.80 12.06
C MET A 1 15.81 -0.74 11.11
N THR A 2 15.24 0.45 10.88
CA THR A 2 14.17 0.63 9.89
C THR A 2 14.80 1.01 8.56
N LEU A 3 14.46 0.29 7.51
CA LEU A 3 14.85 0.55 6.13
C LEU A 3 13.71 1.27 5.41
N THR A 4 14.05 1.98 4.34
CA THR A 4 13.09 2.78 3.56
C THR A 4 13.24 2.49 2.08
N ALA A 5 12.12 2.29 1.38
CA ALA A 5 12.07 2.12 -0.06
C ALA A 5 11.06 3.08 -0.70
N SER A 6 11.40 3.62 -1.86
CA SER A 6 10.48 4.42 -2.66
C SER A 6 9.74 3.55 -3.66
N GLY A 7 8.54 3.97 -4.02
CA GLY A 7 7.64 3.16 -4.83
C GLY A 7 6.38 3.92 -5.24
N SER A 8 5.38 3.15 -5.63
CA SER A 8 4.07 3.66 -6.01
C SER A 8 2.97 2.79 -5.43
N VAL A 9 1.79 3.36 -5.25
CA VAL A 9 0.57 2.66 -4.87
C VAL A 9 -0.54 3.08 -5.81
N GLN A 10 -1.27 2.13 -6.36
CA GLN A 10 -2.39 2.42 -7.26
C GLN A 10 -3.58 1.49 -7.01
N ASN A 11 -4.77 2.05 -7.12
CA ASN A 11 -6.04 1.35 -7.15
C ASN A 11 -6.79 1.82 -8.42
N THR A 12 -7.24 0.86 -9.23
CA THR A 12 -7.96 1.15 -10.48
C THR A 12 -9.40 0.65 -10.50
N ASP A 13 -9.73 -0.44 -9.78
CA ASP A 13 -11.04 -1.09 -9.83
C ASP A 13 -11.90 -0.86 -8.58
N GLY A 14 -11.33 -0.21 -7.56
CA GLY A 14 -11.96 0.08 -6.29
C GLY A 14 -12.07 -1.09 -5.30
N THR A 15 -11.61 -2.28 -5.71
CA THR A 15 -11.69 -3.52 -4.93
C THR A 15 -10.34 -3.91 -4.33
N GLY A 16 -9.25 -3.36 -4.84
CA GLY A 16 -7.91 -3.60 -4.31
C GLY A 16 -6.90 -2.52 -4.70
N PHE A 17 -5.65 -2.75 -4.35
CA PHE A 17 -4.54 -1.89 -4.74
C PHE A 17 -3.28 -2.72 -5.01
N THR A 18 -2.39 -2.16 -5.82
CA THR A 18 -1.04 -2.67 -6.00
C THR A 18 -0.05 -1.63 -5.48
N ALA A 19 0.79 -2.01 -4.52
CA ALA A 19 1.92 -1.22 -4.07
C ALA A 19 3.21 -1.83 -4.61
N SER A 20 4.08 -1.05 -5.23
CA SER A 20 5.33 -1.52 -5.83
C SER A 20 6.49 -0.69 -5.32
N PHE A 21 7.49 -1.33 -4.70
CA PHE A 21 8.65 -0.68 -4.11
C PHE A 21 9.95 -1.18 -4.72
N TYR A 22 10.90 -0.25 -4.93
CA TYR A 22 12.21 -0.56 -5.47
C TYR A 22 13.22 -0.79 -4.33
N ILE A 23 13.75 -2.01 -4.24
CA ILE A 23 14.75 -2.41 -3.26
C ILE A 23 15.90 -3.07 -4.00
N ASP A 24 17.12 -2.56 -3.86
CA ASP A 24 18.33 -3.12 -4.49
C ASP A 24 18.18 -3.41 -6.00
N GLY A 25 17.45 -2.54 -6.71
CA GLY A 25 17.20 -2.66 -8.16
C GLY A 25 16.12 -3.68 -8.55
N LYS A 26 15.40 -4.27 -7.58
CA LYS A 26 14.27 -5.18 -7.80
C LYS A 26 12.96 -4.53 -7.36
N VAL A 27 11.89 -4.90 -8.05
CA VAL A 27 10.53 -4.49 -7.68
C VAL A 27 9.93 -5.53 -6.75
N HIS A 28 9.50 -5.09 -5.58
CA HIS A 28 8.70 -5.86 -4.64
C HIS A 28 7.29 -5.30 -4.66
N SER A 29 6.32 -6.10 -5.12
CA SER A 29 4.94 -5.68 -5.19
C SER A 29 4.09 -6.38 -4.14
N TYR A 30 3.16 -5.62 -3.56
CA TYR A 30 2.11 -6.12 -2.69
C TYR A 30 0.77 -5.88 -3.37
N VAL A 31 0.01 -6.94 -3.57
CA VAL A 31 -1.33 -6.88 -4.16
C VAL A 31 -2.35 -7.10 -3.06
N GLY A 32 -3.00 -6.02 -2.64
CA GLY A 32 -4.02 -6.02 -1.59
C GLY A 32 -5.42 -6.01 -2.16
N THR A 33 -6.32 -6.78 -1.55
CA THR A 33 -7.77 -6.72 -1.78
C THR A 33 -8.44 -6.12 -0.55
N PHE A 34 -9.28 -5.10 -0.74
CA PHE A 34 -10.05 -4.51 0.35
C PHE A 34 -11.08 -5.50 0.89
N ALA A 35 -11.51 -5.31 2.14
CA ALA A 35 -12.52 -6.15 2.76
C ALA A 35 -13.86 -6.03 2.03
N GLN A 36 -14.66 -7.08 2.15
CA GLN A 36 -15.95 -7.17 1.48
C GLN A 36 -16.85 -5.98 1.84
N GLY A 37 -17.36 -5.30 0.82
CA GLY A 37 -18.26 -4.14 0.98
C GLY A 37 -17.54 -2.79 1.07
N GLU A 38 -16.21 -2.77 1.16
CA GLU A 38 -15.43 -1.54 0.96
C GLU A 38 -15.33 -1.23 -0.53
N THR A 39 -15.75 -0.03 -0.93
CA THR A 39 -15.52 0.49 -2.28
C THR A 39 -14.70 1.76 -2.14
N VAL A 40 -13.44 1.69 -2.57
CA VAL A 40 -12.51 2.80 -2.48
C VAL A 40 -12.44 3.46 -3.86
N PRO A 41 -12.61 4.78 -4.00
CA PRO A 41 -12.40 5.46 -5.26
C PRO A 41 -11.02 5.13 -5.85
N ALA A 42 -10.91 5.12 -7.17
CA ALA A 42 -9.61 4.97 -7.81
C ALA A 42 -8.64 6.06 -7.31
N PHE A 43 -7.42 5.65 -7.01
CA PHE A 43 -6.37 6.56 -6.52
C PHE A 43 -5.01 6.09 -7.01
N SER A 44 -4.07 7.02 -7.06
CA SER A 44 -2.68 6.73 -7.39
C SER A 44 -1.75 7.57 -6.53
N SER A 45 -0.59 7.02 -6.19
CA SER A 45 0.50 7.67 -5.49
C SER A 45 1.79 7.23 -6.13
N ILE A 46 2.52 8.17 -6.73
CA ILE A 46 3.79 7.91 -7.42
C ILE A 46 5.03 8.12 -6.54
N ASP A 47 4.83 8.76 -5.38
CA ASP A 47 5.86 9.14 -4.41
C ASP A 47 5.74 8.33 -3.11
N ALA A 48 5.15 7.13 -3.20
CA ALA A 48 4.94 6.29 -2.03
C ALA A 48 6.27 5.83 -1.42
N LYS A 49 6.28 5.75 -0.10
CA LYS A 49 7.40 5.32 0.72
C LYS A 49 6.97 4.15 1.59
N MET A 50 7.81 3.14 1.66
CA MET A 50 7.67 1.99 2.55
C MET A 50 8.77 2.00 3.60
N ASP A 51 8.38 1.93 4.86
CA ASP A 51 9.25 1.70 6.01
C ASP A 51 9.11 0.23 6.46
N TYR A 52 10.22 -0.50 6.53
CA TYR A 52 10.23 -1.95 6.76
C TYR A 52 11.47 -2.39 7.55
N SER A 53 11.41 -3.55 8.21
CA SER A 53 12.51 -4.05 9.05
C SER A 53 13.52 -4.94 8.32
N GLY A 54 13.19 -5.43 7.12
CA GLY A 54 14.07 -6.25 6.28
C GLY A 54 13.33 -6.91 5.11
N ILE A 55 14.05 -7.33 4.08
CA ILE A 55 13.42 -7.96 2.89
C ILE A 55 12.70 -9.28 3.21
N THR A 56 13.11 -9.95 4.30
CA THR A 56 12.51 -11.21 4.74
C THR A 56 11.08 -11.06 5.24
N ILE A 57 10.53 -9.86 5.45
CA ILE A 57 9.10 -9.70 5.81
C ILE A 57 8.19 -9.43 4.60
N LEU A 58 8.79 -9.19 3.42
CA LEU A 58 8.09 -8.85 2.17
C LEU A 58 7.75 -10.12 1.37
N HIS A 59 7.04 -11.06 2.00
CA HIS A 59 6.61 -12.30 1.34
C HIS A 59 5.29 -12.84 1.93
N GLY A 60 4.56 -13.59 1.11
CA GLY A 60 3.35 -14.33 1.49
C GLY A 60 2.15 -13.44 1.80
N ASP A 61 1.09 -14.09 2.30
CA ASP A 61 -0.15 -13.43 2.66
C ASP A 61 -0.01 -12.61 3.94
N LYS A 62 -0.39 -11.34 3.85
CA LYS A 62 -0.41 -10.38 4.97
C LYS A 62 -1.73 -9.63 4.95
N SER A 63 -2.28 -9.38 6.13
CA SER A 63 -3.37 -8.41 6.27
C SER A 63 -2.82 -6.99 6.24
N PHE A 64 -3.63 -6.03 5.81
CA PHE A 64 -3.33 -4.61 5.91
C PHE A 64 -4.48 -3.85 6.55
N THR A 65 -4.16 -2.72 7.15
CA THR A 65 -5.11 -1.71 7.62
C THR A 65 -4.56 -0.32 7.31
N GLY A 66 -5.42 0.68 7.18
CA GLY A 66 -4.96 2.04 6.96
C GLY A 66 -6.03 3.03 6.58
N TYR A 67 -5.60 4.15 6.04
CA TYR A 67 -6.43 5.27 5.64
C TYR A 67 -6.02 5.76 4.26
N ILE A 68 -7.00 5.96 3.39
CA ILE A 68 -6.85 6.71 2.15
C ILE A 68 -7.60 8.03 2.36
N GLY A 69 -6.85 9.09 2.59
CA GLY A 69 -7.37 10.44 2.75
C GLY A 69 -7.46 11.18 1.41
N PRO A 70 -7.92 12.44 1.42
CA PRO A 70 -8.05 13.23 0.21
C PRO A 70 -6.75 13.41 -0.55
N ASP A 71 -5.65 13.66 0.15
CA ASP A 71 -4.37 14.00 -0.47
C ASP A 71 -3.25 13.02 -0.10
N THR A 72 -3.50 12.08 0.81
CA THR A 72 -2.47 11.20 1.36
C THR A 72 -3.01 9.80 1.61
N LEU A 73 -2.12 8.82 1.58
CA LEU A 73 -2.40 7.45 2.02
C LEU A 73 -1.46 7.07 3.17
N SER A 74 -1.96 6.21 4.06
CA SER A 74 -1.19 5.58 5.12
C SER A 74 -1.70 4.16 5.35
N LEU A 75 -0.87 3.16 5.11
CA LEU A 75 -1.19 1.74 5.24
C LEU A 75 -0.18 1.06 6.16
N SER A 76 -0.65 0.07 6.91
CA SER A 76 0.14 -0.80 7.77
C SER A 76 -0.10 -2.24 7.34
N ILE A 77 0.93 -2.88 6.78
CA ILE A 77 0.91 -4.27 6.33
C ILE A 77 1.51 -5.13 7.44
N ALA A 78 0.69 -6.04 7.98
CA ALA A 78 0.98 -6.93 9.11
C ALA A 78 1.61 -6.22 10.34
N GLY A 79 1.32 -4.94 10.54
CA GLY A 79 1.83 -4.15 11.66
C GLY A 79 3.33 -3.86 11.66
N SER A 80 4.07 -4.31 10.63
CA SER A 80 5.54 -4.25 10.58
C SER A 80 6.09 -3.53 9.37
N THR A 81 5.26 -3.32 8.36
CA THR A 81 5.59 -2.54 7.16
C THR A 81 4.62 -1.38 7.06
N ALA A 82 5.13 -0.15 7.13
CA ALA A 82 4.32 1.05 6.98
C ALA A 82 4.50 1.60 5.57
N VAL A 83 3.41 1.93 4.90
CA VAL A 83 3.40 2.56 3.57
C VAL A 83 2.71 3.91 3.71
N SER A 84 3.33 4.95 3.16
CA SER A 84 2.77 6.30 3.17
C SER A 84 3.08 6.98 1.85
N GLY A 85 2.26 7.95 1.44
CA GLY A 85 2.51 8.68 0.19
C GLY A 85 1.47 9.76 -0.04
N SER A 86 1.75 10.64 -1.00
CA SER A 86 0.81 11.64 -1.46
C SER A 86 -0.03 11.05 -2.58
N LEU A 87 -1.33 11.34 -2.60
CA LEU A 87 -2.14 11.01 -3.75
C LEU A 87 -1.83 11.97 -4.90
N SER A 88 -1.63 11.41 -6.09
CA SER A 88 -1.45 12.20 -7.32
C SER A 88 -2.76 12.81 -7.78
N ASP A 89 -3.86 12.08 -7.55
CA ASP A 89 -5.22 12.56 -7.75
C ASP A 89 -5.94 12.58 -6.41
N SER A 90 -6.38 13.76 -5.97
CA SER A 90 -7.08 13.87 -4.70
C SER A 90 -8.44 13.17 -4.76
N ILE A 91 -8.79 12.44 -3.71
CA ILE A 91 -10.13 11.86 -3.55
C ILE A 91 -10.99 12.76 -2.65
N SER A 92 -12.31 12.80 -2.83
CA SER A 92 -13.16 13.72 -2.07
C SER A 92 -13.48 13.27 -0.64
N VAL A 93 -12.99 12.10 -0.22
CA VAL A 93 -13.38 11.42 1.01
C VAL A 93 -12.16 10.84 1.72
N SER A 94 -12.23 10.74 3.04
CA SER A 94 -11.28 9.96 3.82
C SER A 94 -11.92 8.63 4.18
N ILE A 95 -11.27 7.53 3.80
CA ILE A 95 -11.79 6.17 3.97
C ILE A 95 -10.78 5.37 4.79
N GLN A 96 -11.27 4.75 5.86
CA GLN A 96 -10.52 3.70 6.54
C GLN A 96 -10.64 2.41 5.73
N VAL A 97 -9.52 1.78 5.44
CA VAL A 97 -9.45 0.58 4.62
C VAL A 97 -8.79 -0.55 5.39
N ASN A 98 -9.24 -1.77 5.16
CA ASN A 98 -8.55 -2.97 5.63
C ASN A 98 -8.76 -4.13 4.67
N GLY A 99 -7.90 -5.13 4.74
CA GLY A 99 -8.05 -6.31 3.90
C GLY A 99 -6.85 -7.25 3.98
N THR A 100 -6.70 -8.05 2.93
CA THR A 100 -5.63 -9.03 2.80
C THR A 100 -4.98 -8.93 1.45
N GLY A 101 -3.70 -9.26 1.38
CA GLY A 101 -2.95 -9.23 0.14
C GLY A 101 -1.70 -10.08 0.23
N GLU A 102 -1.07 -10.28 -0.91
CA GLU A 102 0.13 -11.09 -1.05
C GLU A 102 1.28 -10.24 -1.57
N TRP A 103 2.48 -10.45 -1.01
CA TRP A 103 3.71 -9.97 -1.61
C TRP A 103 4.11 -10.89 -2.78
N SER A 104 4.16 -10.34 -3.99
CA SER A 104 4.64 -11.04 -5.18
C SER A 104 6.14 -11.33 -5.06
N LYS A 105 6.54 -12.55 -5.44
CA LYS A 105 7.94 -13.01 -5.48
C LYS A 105 8.77 -12.36 -6.58
#